data_AF-A0A971QKF1-F1
#
_entry.id   AF-A0A971QKF1-F1
#
_cell.length_a   1.000
_cell.length_b   1.000
_cell.length_c   1.000
_cell.angle_alpha   90.00
_cell.angle_beta   90.00
_cell.angle_gamma   90.00
#
_symmetry.space_group_name_H-M   'P 1'
#
loop_
_entity.id
_entity.type
_entity.pdbx_description
1 polymer ?
#
loop_
_entity_poly.entity_id
_entity_poly.type
_entity_poly.pdbx_seq_one_letter_code
_entity_poly.pdbx_strand_id
1 'polypeptide(L)'
;MISAFVTGKTKESKVLFGNSGVINSLMSQRGFKHTRDDEGFTMSGEYARNLQYVYSRERMTREGLIVDLLYFGVDILSEKLVVGLFRENPTVENGTIENQSRSIRLTDFSKENLEKLLDKLIPPLKSQSI
;
A
#
# COMPACT_ATOMS: atom_id res chain seq x y z
N MET A 1 15.38 7.93 -47.61
CA MET A 1 14.38 9.01 -47.52
C MET A 1 13.03 8.35 -47.28
N ILE A 2 12.41 8.63 -46.11
CA ILE A 2 10.97 8.52 -45.74
C ILE A 2 10.40 7.08 -45.59
N SER A 3 10.17 6.57 -44.36
CA SER A 3 9.03 6.75 -43.41
C SER A 3 7.81 5.87 -43.78
N ALA A 4 7.54 4.76 -43.06
CA ALA A 4 6.68 4.58 -41.87
C ALA A 4 5.17 4.33 -42.18
N PHE A 5 4.59 3.23 -41.67
CA PHE A 5 3.50 3.17 -40.67
C PHE A 5 2.75 1.82 -40.65
N VAL A 6 2.75 1.21 -39.46
CA VAL A 6 1.67 0.55 -38.69
C VAL A 6 0.56 -0.24 -39.42
N THR A 7 0.40 -1.51 -39.03
CA THR A 7 -0.88 -2.16 -38.64
C THR A 7 -0.52 -3.59 -38.21
N GLY A 8 -0.66 -3.99 -36.96
CA GLY A 8 -1.90 -4.19 -36.23
C GLY A 8 -1.92 -5.66 -35.76
N LYS A 9 -1.74 -5.90 -34.46
CA LYS A 9 -2.05 -7.19 -33.85
C LYS A 9 -2.86 -6.98 -32.57
N THR A 10 -4.16 -7.24 -32.74
CA THR A 10 -5.04 -7.99 -31.84
C THR A 10 -5.05 -7.62 -30.35
N LYS A 11 -6.02 -6.75 -30.05
CA LYS A 11 -7.06 -6.89 -29.03
C LYS A 11 -7.01 -8.11 -28.08
N GLU A 12 -7.32 -7.77 -26.83
CA GLU A 12 -7.82 -8.60 -25.73
C GLU A 12 -6.82 -9.30 -24.80
N SER A 13 -6.03 -8.50 -24.08
CA SER A 13 -5.80 -8.79 -22.66
C SER A 13 -6.84 -8.04 -21.85
N LYS A 14 -7.98 -8.69 -21.59
CA LYS A 14 -8.95 -8.25 -20.58
C LYS A 14 -8.28 -8.44 -19.22
N VAL A 15 -7.45 -7.48 -18.82
CA VAL A 15 -6.75 -7.49 -17.53
C VAL A 15 -7.83 -7.50 -16.46
N LEU A 16 -7.80 -8.52 -15.61
CA LEU A 16 -8.68 -8.72 -14.47
C LEU A 16 -8.50 -7.55 -13.48
N PHE A 17 -9.30 -6.49 -13.66
CA PHE A 17 -9.50 -5.43 -12.69
C PHE A 17 -10.35 -5.97 -11.54
N GLY A 18 -9.71 -6.56 -10.53
CA GLY A 18 -10.37 -7.00 -9.30
C GLY A 18 -9.61 -6.51 -8.07
N ASN A 19 -10.02 -5.36 -7.51
CA ASN A 19 -9.64 -4.78 -6.21
C ASN A 19 -8.16 -4.41 -5.95
N SER A 20 -7.18 -5.11 -6.51
CA SER A 20 -5.76 -4.74 -6.46
C SER A 20 -5.49 -3.38 -7.11
N GLY A 21 -6.21 -3.07 -8.19
CA GLY A 21 -6.11 -1.77 -8.89
C GLY A 21 -6.51 -0.57 -8.03
N VAL A 22 -7.51 -0.72 -7.15
CA VAL A 22 -7.97 0.37 -6.28
C VAL A 22 -6.92 0.64 -5.20
N ILE A 23 -6.43 -0.40 -4.52
CA ILE A 23 -5.39 -0.26 -3.49
C ILE A 23 -4.11 0.32 -4.12
N ASN A 24 -3.64 -0.26 -5.23
CA ASN A 24 -2.46 0.24 -5.95
C ASN A 24 -2.60 1.71 -6.36
N SER A 25 -3.74 2.09 -6.92
CA SER A 25 -4.01 3.47 -7.33
C SER A 25 -3.97 4.43 -6.14
N LEU A 26 -4.63 4.08 -5.04
CA LEU A 26 -4.70 4.93 -3.84
C LEU A 26 -3.35 5.07 -3.14
N MET A 27 -2.54 4.01 -3.15
CA MET A 27 -1.18 4.03 -2.60
C MET A 27 -0.25 4.90 -3.47
N SER A 28 -0.29 4.72 -4.79
CA SER A 28 0.51 5.50 -5.73
C SER A 28 0.21 7.00 -5.62
N GLN A 29 -1.07 7.38 -5.51
CA GLN A 29 -1.48 8.77 -5.28
C GLN A 29 -0.91 9.37 -3.99
N ARG A 30 -0.67 8.54 -2.96
CA ARG A 30 -0.11 8.94 -1.67
C ARG A 30 1.41 8.87 -1.62
N GLY A 31 2.07 8.57 -2.75
CA GLY A 31 3.51 8.44 -2.86
C GLY A 31 4.06 7.13 -2.31
N PHE A 32 3.20 6.16 -2.01
CA PHE A 32 3.61 4.83 -1.61
C PHE A 32 3.99 3.99 -2.84
N LYS A 33 5.07 3.22 -2.70
CA LYS A 33 5.55 2.29 -3.71
C LYS A 33 5.30 0.87 -3.24
N HIS A 34 4.91 0.00 -4.16
CA HIS A 34 4.82 -1.43 -3.88
C HIS A 34 6.24 -2.01 -3.91
N THR A 35 6.70 -2.59 -2.81
CA THR A 35 8.05 -3.18 -2.73
C THR A 35 8.00 -4.64 -3.17
N ARG A 36 8.87 -5.05 -4.09
CA ARG A 36 9.01 -6.46 -4.52
C ARG A 36 9.74 -7.32 -3.48
N ASP A 37 10.63 -6.74 -2.71
CA ASP A 37 11.50 -7.47 -1.79
C ASP A 37 10.75 -7.98 -0.54
N ASP A 38 9.59 -7.39 -0.24
CA ASP A 38 8.72 -7.79 0.87
C ASP A 38 7.79 -8.97 0.51
N GLU A 39 7.83 -9.47 -0.74
CA GLU A 39 7.17 -10.72 -1.16
C GLU A 39 7.60 -11.92 -0.29
N GLY A 40 8.79 -11.85 0.33
CA GLY A 40 9.26 -12.82 1.32
C GLY A 40 8.43 -12.87 2.61
N PHE A 41 7.79 -11.77 3.02
CA PHE A 41 6.87 -11.72 4.16
C PHE A 41 5.48 -12.23 3.78
N THR A 42 5.09 -12.05 2.52
CA THR A 42 3.83 -12.52 1.94
C THR A 42 3.78 -14.05 1.80
N MET A 43 4.95 -14.70 1.73
CA MET A 43 5.08 -16.11 1.31
C MET A 43 5.39 -17.13 2.42
N SER A 44 5.57 -16.73 3.68
CA SER A 44 5.92 -17.68 4.76
C SER A 44 4.84 -17.82 5.84
N GLY A 45 4.04 -18.87 5.73
CA GLY A 45 3.18 -19.39 6.80
C GLY A 45 1.73 -19.64 6.36
N GLU A 46 1.04 -20.52 7.07
CA GLU A 46 -0.35 -20.98 6.83
C GLU A 46 -1.42 -19.86 6.77
N TYR A 47 -1.01 -18.59 6.96
CA TYR A 47 -1.76 -17.35 6.78
C TYR A 47 -1.69 -16.74 5.37
N ALA A 48 -0.92 -17.32 4.44
CA ALA A 48 -0.68 -16.84 3.06
C ALA A 48 -1.92 -16.79 2.13
N ARG A 49 -3.13 -17.06 2.64
CA ARG A 49 -4.40 -16.88 1.89
C ARG A 49 -5.07 -15.53 2.12
N ASN A 50 -4.55 -14.75 3.06
CA ASN A 50 -5.03 -13.42 3.39
C ASN A 50 -4.21 -12.43 2.56
N LEU A 51 -4.81 -11.85 1.52
CA LEU A 51 -4.17 -10.89 0.60
C LEU A 51 -3.25 -9.91 1.37
N GLN A 52 -1.94 -10.10 1.25
CA GLN A 52 -0.94 -9.28 1.92
C GLN A 52 -0.27 -8.37 0.89
N TYR A 53 -0.54 -7.06 0.98
CA TYR A 53 0.22 -6.05 0.23
C TYR A 53 1.02 -5.24 1.22
N VAL A 54 2.28 -5.02 0.88
CA VAL A 54 3.17 -4.13 1.62
C VAL A 54 3.52 -2.97 0.71
N TYR A 55 3.33 -1.76 1.22
CA TYR A 55 3.75 -0.55 0.54
C TYR A 55 4.66 0.25 1.42
N SER A 56 5.71 0.82 0.83
CA SER A 56 6.64 1.68 1.53
C SER A 56 6.57 3.12 1.01
N ARG A 57 6.81 4.08 1.89
CA ARG A 57 7.01 5.48 1.52
C ARG A 57 8.11 6.07 2.38
N GLU A 58 9.17 6.54 1.71
CA GLU A 58 10.30 7.18 2.33
C GLU A 58 10.21 8.71 2.21
N ARG A 59 10.55 9.41 3.29
CA ARG A 59 10.55 10.87 3.35
C ARG A 59 11.74 11.35 4.17
N MET A 60 12.54 12.25 3.61
CA MET A 60 13.57 12.94 4.37
C MET A 60 12.93 14.07 5.18
N THR A 61 13.20 14.10 6.48
CA THR A 61 12.73 15.15 7.40
C THR A 61 13.90 15.76 8.15
N ARG A 62 13.65 16.81 8.94
CA ARG A 62 14.68 17.39 9.84
C ARG A 62 15.18 16.38 10.88
N GLU A 63 14.37 15.40 11.23
CA GLU A 63 14.68 14.36 12.21
C GLU A 63 15.41 13.16 11.57
N GLY A 64 15.60 13.17 10.25
CA GLY A 64 16.23 12.09 9.49
C GLY A 64 15.27 11.44 8.50
N LEU A 65 15.66 10.26 8.03
CA LEU A 65 14.85 9.46 7.12
C LEU A 65 13.64 8.92 7.88
N ILE A 66 12.45 9.11 7.33
CA ILE A 66 11.22 8.52 7.84
C ILE A 66 10.72 7.50 6.83
N VAL A 67 10.45 6.29 7.28
CA VAL A 67 9.91 5.20 6.48
C VAL A 67 8.50 4.89 7.00
N ASP A 68 7.50 5.04 6.13
CA ASP A 68 6.17 4.48 6.37
C ASP A 68 6.08 3.11 5.69
N LEU A 69 5.65 2.09 6.41
CA LEU A 69 5.26 0.79 5.90
C LEU A 69 3.76 0.61 6.12
N LEU A 70 3.03 0.33 5.04
CA LEU A 70 1.60 0.10 5.06
C LEU A 70 1.31 -1.36 4.68
N TYR A 71 0.66 -2.08 5.59
CA TYR A 71 0.31 -3.48 5.42
C TYR A 71 -1.18 -3.61 5.19
N PHE A 72 -1.56 -4.38 4.18
CA PHE A 72 -2.92 -4.84 4.00
C PHE A 72 -2.98 -6.32 4.35
N GLY A 73 -4.02 -6.74 5.04
CA GLY A 73 -4.29 -8.14 5.33
C GLY A 73 -5.79 -8.38 5.32
N VAL A 74 -6.22 -9.55 4.87
CA VAL A 74 -7.65 -9.91 4.89
C VAL A 74 -7.90 -10.89 6.02
N ASP A 75 -8.72 -10.56 7.00
CA ASP A 75 -9.23 -11.52 7.97
C ASP A 75 -10.51 -12.13 7.39
N ILE A 76 -10.39 -13.33 6.81
CA ILE A 76 -11.52 -14.04 6.19
C ILE A 76 -12.55 -14.47 7.24
N LEU A 77 -12.11 -14.87 8.44
CA LEU A 77 -13.02 -15.35 9.49
C LEU A 77 -13.90 -14.23 10.03
N SER A 78 -13.33 -13.03 10.17
CA SER A 78 -14.07 -11.84 10.60
C SER A 78 -14.64 -11.02 9.44
N GLU A 79 -14.47 -11.47 8.20
CA GLU A 79 -14.83 -10.76 6.96
C GLU A 79 -14.37 -9.29 6.95
N LYS A 80 -13.10 -9.05 7.25
CA LYS A 80 -12.51 -7.69 7.30
C LYS A 80 -11.25 -7.56 6.45
N LEU A 81 -11.07 -6.40 5.85
CA LEU A 81 -9.76 -5.92 5.41
C LEU A 81 -9.14 -5.13 6.57
N VAL A 82 -7.98 -5.57 7.04
CA VAL A 82 -7.15 -4.92 8.04
C VAL A 82 -6.04 -4.15 7.33
N VAL A 83 -5.80 -2.92 7.75
CA VAL A 83 -4.73 -2.06 7.25
C VAL A 83 -3.90 -1.59 8.42
N GLY A 84 -2.61 -1.93 8.42
CA GLY A 84 -1.62 -1.51 9.41
C GLY A 84 -0.72 -0.41 8.86
N LEU A 85 -0.36 0.56 9.70
CA LEU A 85 0.70 1.53 9.46
C LEU A 85 1.79 1.31 10.51
N PHE A 86 3.01 1.15 10.03
CA PHE A 86 4.21 1.25 10.82
C PHE A 86 5.04 2.43 10.30
N ARG A 87 5.43 3.34 11.18
CA ARG A 87 6.28 4.50 10.84
C ARG A 87 7.50 4.44 11.71
N GLU A 88 8.66 4.52 11.08
CA GLU A 88 9.93 4.49 11.78
C GLU A 88 10.93 5.51 11.25
N ASN A 89 11.87 5.86 12.11
CA ASN A 89 13.12 6.50 11.76
C ASN A 89 14.25 5.47 11.93
N PRO A 90 14.72 4.83 10.84
CA PRO A 90 15.71 3.75 10.93
C PRO A 90 17.08 4.25 11.40
N THR A 91 17.32 5.57 11.44
CA THR A 91 18.58 6.13 11.93
C THR A 91 18.62 6.28 13.45
N VAL A 92 17.52 5.96 14.15
CA VAL A 92 17.39 6.04 15.61
C VAL A 92 17.12 4.66 16.19
N GLU A 93 17.88 4.27 17.21
CA GLU A 93 17.64 3.02 17.96
C GLU A 93 16.25 3.08 18.65
N ASN A 94 15.40 2.07 18.42
CA ASN A 94 13.97 2.09 18.77
C ASN A 94 13.17 3.24 18.12
N GLY A 95 13.52 3.62 16.88
CA GLY A 95 12.92 4.72 16.14
C GLY A 95 11.47 4.51 15.67
N THR A 96 10.66 3.65 16.29
CA THR A 96 9.24 3.53 15.94
C THR A 96 8.48 4.78 16.40
N ILE A 97 7.92 5.50 15.43
CA ILE A 97 7.18 6.74 15.66
C ILE A 97 5.68 6.47 15.76
N GLU A 98 5.16 5.59 14.89
CA GLU A 98 3.76 5.18 14.92
C GLU A 98 3.64 3.69 14.62
N ASN A 99 2.75 3.02 15.33
CA ASN A 99 2.30 1.67 15.03
C ASN A 99 0.80 1.60 15.32
N GLN A 100 -0.01 1.57 14.26
CA GLN A 100 -1.46 1.57 14.40
C GLN A 100 -2.13 0.80 13.27
N SER A 101 -3.34 0.32 13.51
CA SER A 101 -4.12 -0.40 12.52
C SER A 101 -5.58 0.03 12.53
N ARG A 102 -6.23 -0.08 11.37
CA ARG A 102 -7.68 0.07 11.22
C ARG A 102 -8.20 -1.06 10.34
N SER A 103 -9.49 -1.33 10.44
CA SER A 103 -10.14 -2.35 9.62
C SER A 103 -11.45 -1.86 9.03
N ILE A 104 -11.82 -2.42 7.89
CA ILE A 104 -13.13 -2.24 7.25
C ILE A 104 -13.73 -3.62 6.96
N ARG A 105 -15.05 -3.77 7.09
CA ARG A 105 -15.71 -5.02 6.68
C ARG A 105 -15.61 -5.18 5.17
N LEU A 106 -15.46 -6.42 4.69
CA LEU A 106 -15.41 -6.71 3.26
C LEU A 106 -16.70 -6.32 2.54
N THR A 107 -17.85 -6.39 3.22
CA THR A 107 -19.15 -5.91 2.70
C THR A 107 -19.18 -4.40 2.45
N ASP A 108 -18.38 -3.64 3.22
CA ASP A 108 -18.33 -2.18 3.14
C ASP A 108 -17.15 -1.71 2.26
N PHE A 109 -16.42 -2.64 1.64
CA PHE A 109 -15.26 -2.34 0.82
C PHE A 109 -15.67 -1.57 -0.43
N SER A 110 -15.33 -0.28 -0.45
CA SER A 110 -15.42 0.61 -1.61
C SER A 110 -14.19 1.50 -1.64
N LYS A 111 -13.95 2.15 -2.79
CA LYS A 111 -12.86 3.12 -2.93
C LYS A 111 -12.98 4.24 -1.89
N GLU A 112 -14.18 4.81 -1.75
CA GLU A 112 -14.46 5.95 -0.88
C GLU A 112 -14.28 5.58 0.61
N ASN A 113 -14.73 4.39 1.00
CA ASN A 113 -14.58 3.94 2.38
C ASN A 113 -13.12 3.57 2.70
N LEU A 114 -12.40 3.02 1.73
CA LEU A 114 -10.97 2.77 1.85
C LEU A 114 -10.19 4.08 1.96
N GLU A 115 -10.49 5.09 1.14
CA GLU A 115 -9.91 6.43 1.23
C GLU A 115 -10.13 7.03 2.62
N LYS A 116 -11.36 7.04 3.13
CA LYS A 116 -11.68 7.53 4.48
C LYS A 116 -10.93 6.78 5.58
N LEU A 117 -10.75 5.47 5.42
CA LEU A 117 -9.98 4.67 6.38
C LEU A 117 -8.50 5.06 6.35
N LEU A 118 -7.92 5.17 5.15
CA LEU A 118 -6.52 5.54 4.95
C LEU A 118 -6.21 6.95 5.44
N ASP A 119 -7.09 7.91 5.21
CA ASP A 119 -6.90 9.30 5.67
C ASP A 119 -6.90 9.39 7.20
N LYS A 120 -7.63 8.49 7.88
CA LYS A 120 -7.61 8.36 9.35
C LYS A 120 -6.45 7.52 9.87
N LEU A 121 -5.86 6.67 9.04
CA LEU A 121 -4.77 5.76 9.40
C LEU A 121 -3.39 6.37 9.15
N ILE A 122 -3.26 7.23 8.14
CA ILE A 122 -1.99 7.83 7.72
C ILE A 122 -2.00 9.29 8.14
N PRO A 123 -1.69 9.60 9.42
CA PRO A 123 -1.64 10.97 9.86
C PRO A 123 -0.50 11.71 9.15
N PRO A 124 -0.66 13.02 8.93
CA PRO A 124 0.43 13.87 8.43
C PRO A 124 1.60 13.83 9.42
N LEU A 125 2.82 13.99 8.91
CA LEU A 125 3.99 14.14 9.78
C LEU A 125 3.83 15.44 10.56
N LYS A 126 4.00 15.37 11.89
CA LYS A 126 3.99 16.56 12.75
C LYS A 126 5.26 17.39 12.58
N SER A 127 6.36 16.77 12.15
CA SER A 127 7.60 17.45 11.80
C SER A 127 7.47 18.11 10.42
N GLN A 128 7.76 19.41 10.34
CA GLN A 128 7.79 20.14 9.07
C GLN A 128 8.78 19.48 8.10
N SER A 129 8.30 19.14 6.90
CA SER A 129 9.12 18.81 5.74
C SER A 129 10.16 19.92 5.54
N ILE A 130 11.38 19.54 5.15
CA ILE A 130 12.41 20.50 4.71
C ILE A 130 11.96 21.10 3.36
#